data_AF-A0A662JR70-F1
#
_entry.id   AF-A0A662JR70-F1
#
_cell.length_a   1.000
_cell.length_b   1.000
_cell.length_c   1.000
_cell.angle_alpha   90.00
_cell.angle_beta   90.00
_cell.angle_gamma   90.00
#
_symmetry.space_group_name_H-M   'P 1'
#
loop_
_entity.id
_entity.type
_entity.pdbx_description
1 polymer ?
#
loop_
_entity_poly.entity_id
_entity_poly.type
_entity_poly.pdbx_seq_one_letter_code
_entity_poly.pdbx_strand_id
1 'polypeptide(L)'
;DIGYLKDTDGDGFYDLFHCNSTGNETMVKHEDGNYMIDSDGDGEWDHIFNTTEGLSSYQNNEEQKETPGFEIVMLLLVLTSMALFRRKHKKL
;
A
#
# COMPACT_ATOMS: atom_id res chain seq x y z
N ASP A 1 -6.65 -10.07 -19.19
CA ASP A 1 -5.69 -8.99 -19.46
C ASP A 1 -6.01 -7.85 -18.52
N ILE A 2 -5.04 -7.36 -17.73
CA ILE A 2 -5.30 -6.39 -16.64
C ILE A 2 -5.21 -4.93 -17.11
N GLY A 3 -4.51 -4.66 -18.22
CA GLY A 3 -4.23 -3.29 -18.64
C GLY A 3 -3.03 -3.20 -19.58
N TYR A 4 -2.55 -1.98 -19.81
CA TYR A 4 -1.35 -1.72 -20.59
C TYR A 4 -0.55 -0.54 -20.05
N LEU A 5 0.77 -0.58 -20.27
CA LEU A 5 1.70 0.48 -19.89
C LEU A 5 1.80 1.56 -20.98
N LYS A 6 2.03 2.81 -20.58
CA LYS A 6 2.14 3.97 -21.46
C LYS A 6 3.42 4.74 -21.14
N ASP A 7 4.22 4.96 -22.17
CA ASP A 7 5.32 5.92 -22.20
C ASP A 7 4.75 7.21 -22.78
N THR A 8 4.67 8.25 -21.95
CA THR A 8 3.98 9.52 -22.27
C THR A 8 4.95 10.64 -22.58
N ASP A 9 6.19 10.57 -22.11
CA ASP A 9 7.22 11.57 -22.38
C ASP A 9 8.22 11.13 -23.47
N GLY A 10 8.18 9.86 -23.89
CA GLY A 10 8.97 9.28 -24.96
C GLY A 10 10.41 8.97 -24.57
N ASP A 11 10.71 8.82 -23.29
CA ASP A 11 12.06 8.54 -22.79
C ASP A 11 12.46 7.06 -22.86
N GLY A 12 11.51 6.18 -23.23
CA GLY A 12 11.70 4.74 -23.33
C GLY A 12 11.36 3.98 -22.05
N PHE A 13 10.94 4.66 -20.99
CA PHE A 13 10.37 4.10 -19.78
C PHE A 13 8.86 4.35 -19.73
N TYR A 14 8.13 3.45 -19.07
CA TYR A 14 6.69 3.60 -18.92
C TYR A 14 6.34 4.45 -17.70
N ASP A 15 5.50 5.46 -17.90
CA ASP A 15 5.04 6.42 -16.88
C ASP A 15 3.76 5.97 -16.17
N LEU A 16 2.82 5.42 -16.95
CA LEU A 16 1.45 5.18 -16.52
C LEU A 16 1.01 3.75 -16.85
N PHE A 17 0.16 3.20 -16.00
CA PHE A 17 -0.58 1.98 -16.24
C PHE A 17 -2.05 2.31 -16.44
N HIS A 18 -2.63 1.87 -17.56
CA HIS A 18 -4.06 1.95 -17.81
C HIS A 18 -4.73 0.63 -17.40
N CYS A 19 -5.60 0.68 -16.40
CA CYS A 19 -6.34 -0.48 -15.94
C CYS A 19 -7.58 -0.73 -16.80
N ASN A 20 -7.70 -1.94 -17.38
CA ASN A 20 -8.83 -2.29 -18.25
C ASN A 20 -10.17 -2.43 -17.50
N SER A 21 -10.15 -2.74 -16.20
CA SER A 21 -11.37 -2.98 -15.42
C SER A 21 -12.02 -1.69 -14.94
N THR A 22 -11.20 -0.73 -14.49
CA THR A 22 -11.66 0.56 -13.95
C THR A 22 -11.58 1.69 -14.98
N GLY A 23 -10.73 1.56 -16.00
CA GLY A 23 -10.40 2.64 -16.94
C GLY A 23 -9.50 3.72 -16.33
N ASN A 24 -9.05 3.55 -15.09
CA ASN A 24 -8.19 4.50 -14.40
C ASN A 24 -6.74 4.37 -14.87
N GLU A 25 -6.00 5.46 -14.76
CA GLU A 25 -4.57 5.49 -14.98
C GLU A 25 -3.85 5.73 -13.65
N THR A 26 -2.89 4.87 -13.34
CA THR A 26 -2.04 4.95 -12.14
C THR A 26 -0.59 5.19 -12.56
N MET A 27 0.19 5.84 -11.69
CA MET A 27 1.62 6.03 -11.93
C MET A 27 2.35 4.71 -11.77
N VAL A 28 3.36 4.51 -12.60
CA VAL A 28 4.21 3.33 -12.57
C VAL A 28 5.54 3.71 -11.95
N LYS A 29 6.03 2.91 -11.01
CA LYS A 29 7.39 3.06 -10.49
C LYS A 29 8.32 2.13 -11.24
N HIS A 30 9.41 2.68 -11.78
CA HIS A 30 10.49 1.90 -12.38
C HIS A 30 11.69 1.79 -11.42
N GLU A 31 12.10 0.57 -11.10
CA GLU A 31 13.23 0.28 -10.19
C GLU A 31 13.86 -1.06 -10.57
N ASP A 32 15.19 -1.10 -10.70
CA ASP A 32 15.96 -2.32 -11.02
C ASP A 32 15.44 -3.12 -12.24
N GLY A 33 14.92 -2.42 -13.26
CA GLY A 33 14.38 -3.04 -14.49
C GLY A 33 12.95 -3.56 -14.35
N ASN A 34 12.30 -3.31 -13.21
CA ASN A 34 10.94 -3.71 -12.90
C ASN A 34 10.01 -2.50 -12.88
N TYR A 35 8.78 -2.70 -13.34
CA TYR A 35 7.69 -1.73 -13.30
C TYR A 35 6.67 -2.17 -12.26
N MET A 36 6.47 -1.37 -11.22
CA MET A 36 5.51 -1.62 -10.14
C MET A 36 4.19 -0.97 -10.50
N ILE A 37 3.12 -1.75 -10.42
CA ILE A 37 1.80 -1.39 -10.93
C ILE A 37 0.80 -1.47 -9.77
N ASP A 38 0.12 -0.36 -9.55
CA ASP A 38 -1.11 -0.24 -8.75
C ASP A 38 -2.28 -0.43 -9.72
N SER A 39 -2.99 -1.55 -9.62
CA SER A 39 -4.02 -1.93 -10.59
C SER A 39 -5.44 -1.57 -10.16
N ASP A 40 -5.67 -1.34 -8.87
CA ASP A 40 -6.96 -0.95 -8.32
C ASP A 40 -7.02 0.53 -7.90
N GLY A 41 -5.88 1.22 -7.87
CA GLY A 41 -5.75 2.63 -7.56
C GLY A 41 -5.78 2.95 -6.07
N ASP A 42 -5.50 1.98 -5.20
CA ASP A 42 -5.50 2.16 -3.74
C ASP A 42 -4.21 2.76 -3.18
N GLY A 43 -3.16 2.89 -4.01
CA GLY A 43 -1.85 3.41 -3.66
C GLY A 43 -0.85 2.36 -3.18
N GLU A 44 -1.22 1.08 -3.13
CA GLU A 44 -0.33 -0.06 -2.91
C GLU A 44 0.06 -0.72 -4.25
N TRP A 45 1.18 -1.46 -4.27
CA TRP A 45 1.64 -2.14 -5.47
C TRP A 45 1.04 -3.55 -5.54
N ASP A 46 0.32 -3.84 -6.62
CA ASP A 46 -0.31 -5.14 -6.86
C ASP A 46 0.56 -6.08 -7.69
N HIS A 47 1.28 -5.51 -8.66
CA HIS A 47 1.99 -6.26 -9.68
C HIS A 47 3.39 -5.72 -9.95
N ILE A 48 4.24 -6.61 -10.44
CA ILE A 48 5.55 -6.30 -10.99
C ILE A 48 5.57 -6.76 -12.44
N PHE A 49 5.91 -5.86 -13.35
CA PHE A 49 6.16 -6.18 -14.75
C PHE A 49 7.65 -6.02 -15.07
N ASN A 50 8.24 -7.07 -15.61
CA ASN A 50 9.58 -7.06 -16.17
C ASN A 50 9.49 -7.35 -17.67
N THR A 51 10.23 -6.62 -18.50
CA THR A 51 10.18 -6.81 -19.97
C THR A 51 10.72 -8.18 -20.42
N THR A 52 11.54 -8.83 -19.59
CA THR A 52 12.11 -10.16 -19.85
C THR A 52 11.29 -11.27 -19.18
N GLU A 53 10.88 -11.08 -17.92
CA GLU A 53 10.19 -12.12 -17.14
C GLU A 53 8.65 -12.07 -17.27
N GLY A 54 8.11 -10.94 -17.71
CA GLY A 54 6.67 -10.69 -17.82
C GLY A 54 6.05 -10.15 -16.53
N LEU A 55 4.74 -10.35 -16.39
CA LEU A 55 3.94 -9.86 -15.27
C LEU A 55 3.90 -10.89 -14.14
N SER A 56 4.13 -10.45 -12.90
CA SER A 56 3.97 -11.23 -11.67
C SER A 56 3.25 -10.41 -10.60
N SER A 57 2.76 -11.07 -9.54
CA SER A 57 2.18 -10.39 -8.39
C SER A 57 3.28 -9.77 -7.53
N TYR A 58 3.05 -8.55 -7.07
CA TYR A 58 3.94 -7.89 -6.12
C TYR A 58 3.79 -8.58 -4.76
N GLN A 59 4.81 -9.34 -4.35
CA GLN A 59 4.91 -9.79 -2.96
C GLN A 59 5.70 -8.75 -2.21
N ASN A 60 5.00 -7.86 -1.49
CA ASN A 60 5.69 -7.02 -0.53
C ASN A 60 6.16 -7.91 0.63
N ASN A 61 7.42 -8.33 0.59
CA ASN A 61 8.08 -9.02 1.70
C ASN A 61 8.45 -8.05 2.82
N GLU A 62 7.82 -6.88 2.91
CA GLU A 62 7.71 -6.16 4.16
C GLU A 62 6.91 -7.02 5.14
N GLU A 63 7.63 -7.92 5.83
CA GLU A 63 7.28 -8.34 7.18
C GLU A 63 6.67 -7.13 7.87
N GLN A 64 5.41 -7.23 8.31
CA GLN A 64 4.75 -6.23 9.14
C GLN A 64 5.77 -5.71 10.14
N LYS A 65 6.32 -4.52 9.90
CA LYS A 65 7.10 -3.82 10.90
C LYS A 65 6.09 -3.39 11.93
N GLU A 66 5.76 -4.29 12.85
CA GLU A 66 5.02 -3.96 14.05
C GLU A 66 5.76 -2.77 14.67
N THR A 67 5.08 -1.63 14.75
CA THR A 67 5.62 -0.44 15.40
C THR A 67 5.92 -0.81 16.85
N PRO A 68 7.20 -0.98 17.25
CA PRO A 68 7.50 -1.55 18.55
C PRO A 68 6.94 -0.64 19.65
N GLY A 69 6.01 -1.17 20.46
CA GLY A 69 5.41 -0.45 21.58
C GLY A 69 4.00 0.08 21.34
N PHE A 70 3.37 -0.17 20.19
CA PHE A 70 1.94 0.15 19.97
C PHE A 70 1.04 -0.55 21.00
N GLU A 71 1.36 -1.78 21.39
CA GLU A 71 0.66 -2.56 22.41
C GLU A 71 0.72 -1.88 23.78
N ILE A 72 1.87 -1.29 24.11
CA ILE A 72 2.10 -0.59 25.38
C ILE A 72 1.26 0.69 25.42
N VAL A 73 1.21 1.45 24.32
CA VAL A 73 0.38 2.66 24.21
C VAL A 73 -1.11 2.30 24.36
N MET A 74 -1.56 1.26 23.67
CA MET A 74 -2.94 0.76 23.77
C MET A 74 -3.31 0.34 25.20
N LEU A 75 -2.42 -0.38 25.88
CA LEU A 75 -2.62 -0.80 27.27
C LEU A 75 -2.74 0.40 28.23
N LEU A 76 -1.93 1.44 28.06
CA LEU A 76 -2.01 2.66 28.87
C LEU A 76 -3.33 3.42 28.66
N LEU A 77 -3.84 3.48 27.43
CA LEU A 77 -5.14 4.10 27.12
C LEU A 77 -6.31 3.34 27.76
N VAL A 78 -6.28 2.01 27.74
CA VAL A 78 -7.30 1.19 28.41
C VAL A 78 -7.27 1.38 29.93
N LEU A 79 -6.08 1.42 30.54
CA LEU A 79 -5.96 1.63 31.98
C LEU A 79 -6.42 3.02 32.42
N THR A 80 -6.05 4.06 31.68
CA THR A 80 -6.45 5.44 31.97
C THR A 80 -7.96 5.64 31.78
N SER A 81 -8.55 5.13 30.70
CA SER A 81 -10.00 5.16 30.49
C SER A 81 -10.77 4.40 31.58
N MET A 82 -10.31 3.20 31.98
CA MET A 82 -10.89 2.48 33.14
C MET A 82 -10.80 3.29 34.44
N ALA A 83 -9.66 3.93 34.70
CA ALA A 83 -9.48 4.75 35.90
C ALA A 83 -10.42 5.95 35.90
N LEU A 84 -10.59 6.63 34.75
CA LEU A 84 -11.54 7.74 34.60
C LEU A 84 -12.99 7.27 34.77
N PHE A 85 -13.37 6.14 34.17
CA PHE A 85 -14.71 5.56 34.31
C PHE A 85 -15.03 5.20 35.77
N ARG A 86 -14.09 4.55 36.46
CA ARG A 86 -14.22 4.23 37.90
C ARG A 86 -14.30 5.49 38.76
N ARG A 87 -13.55 6.55 38.44
CA ARG A 87 -13.62 7.84 39.16
C ARG A 87 -14.97 8.54 38.95
N LYS A 88 -15.54 8.47 37.74
CA LYS A 88 -16.88 9.01 37.46
C LYS A 88 -17.96 8.25 38.24
N HIS A 89 -17.89 6.92 38.26
CA HIS A 89 -18.90 6.08 38.92
C HIS A 89 -18.85 6.13 40.46
N LYS A 90 -17.72 6.48 41.06
CA LYS A 90 -17.62 6.72 42.52
C LYS A 90 -18.12 8.10 42.96
N LYS A 91 -18.38 9.01 42.01
CA LYS A 91 -18.87 10.38 42.28
C LYS A 91 -20.37 10.55 42.04
N LEU A 92 -21.05 9.51 41.55
CA LEU A 92 -22.52 9.36 41.59
C LEU A 92 -22.89 8.50 42.80
#